data_AF-A0A2I2FVU0-F1
#
_entry.id   AF-A0A2I2FVU0-F1
#
_cell.length_a   1.000
_cell.length_b   1.000
_cell.length_c   1.000
_cell.angle_alpha   90.00
_cell.angle_beta   90.00
_cell.angle_gamma   90.00
#
_symmetry.space_group_name_H-M   'P 1'
#
loop_
_entity.id
_entity.type
_entity.pdbx_description
1 polymer ?
#
loop_
_entity_poly.entity_id
_entity_poly.type
_entity_poly.pdbx_seq_one_letter_code
_entity_poly.pdbx_strand_id
1 'polypeptide(L)'
;MNSPQNCSAVVVGAGPAGLAVVGNLLEQLGGKVAWIDPIFQGGRVNRKYREVPSNTKVSLFQAYATAVQPFRSVINNTRIPSPFSTMAKLDQEKTCHLHHAADMLKGLSDGIVKMDQVMAYRGVVTAANLAENTSMWTVRIMRRDSLDEFEVATPRLIFCTGSSPSQVSMPVSGLDIRRLDLDVVLKPSDLVTYLPRDIPQTVAVVGASHSAILALLNLVELARSTHPQLRVKWFTRHPLRYAEYMDGWILRDNTGLKGLAADFARQQLEDEQLPQSEAGRFITKVDCGGGQEMAQYKQHLPSCSHFVQAVGFTRDPLPELSVDGESLQLEFDSESGGFHDGKGRPVPGLHGAGIAFPERVVDPHGNVEHAVGFWKFMKYLQRVCPQWAASQ
;
A
#
# COMPACT_ATOMS: atom_id res chain seq x y z
N MET A 1 -21.63 4.10 -32.15
CA MET A 1 -20.74 3.69 -31.04
C MET A 1 -20.97 2.21 -30.83
N ASN A 2 -19.91 1.40 -30.72
CA ASN A 2 -20.06 -0.04 -30.44
C ASN A 2 -20.66 -0.21 -29.04
N SER A 3 -21.60 -1.14 -28.87
CA SER A 3 -22.16 -1.46 -27.56
C SER A 3 -21.04 -1.86 -26.58
N PRO A 4 -21.10 -1.45 -25.30
CA PRO A 4 -20.09 -1.79 -24.32
C PRO A 4 -20.02 -3.31 -24.14
N GLN A 5 -18.81 -3.81 -23.90
CA GLN A 5 -18.62 -5.24 -23.66
C GLN A 5 -19.11 -5.60 -22.25
N ASN A 6 -19.98 -6.61 -22.12
CA ASN A 6 -20.52 -7.02 -20.84
C ASN A 6 -19.57 -7.94 -20.06
N CYS A 7 -19.48 -7.75 -18.75
CA CYS A 7 -18.73 -8.62 -17.84
C CYS A 7 -19.40 -8.71 -16.46
N SER A 8 -19.10 -9.77 -15.71
CA SER A 8 -19.72 -10.04 -14.41
C SER A 8 -19.20 -9.13 -13.29
N ALA A 9 -17.98 -8.64 -13.44
CA ALA A 9 -17.34 -7.68 -12.55
C ALA A 9 -16.20 -6.95 -13.26
N VAL A 10 -15.98 -5.69 -12.87
CA VAL A 10 -14.79 -4.90 -13.16
C VAL A 10 -13.96 -4.73 -11.88
N VAL A 11 -12.67 -5.04 -11.94
CA VAL A 11 -11.71 -4.82 -10.84
C VAL A 11 -10.63 -3.85 -11.29
N VAL A 12 -10.41 -2.78 -10.54
CA VAL A 12 -9.46 -1.71 -10.87
C VAL A 12 -8.27 -1.74 -9.94
N GLY A 13 -7.08 -2.03 -10.50
CA GLY A 13 -5.80 -2.17 -9.82
C GLY A 13 -5.33 -3.61 -9.72
N ALA A 14 -4.05 -3.86 -10.01
CA ALA A 14 -3.40 -5.17 -9.90
C ALA A 14 -2.33 -5.21 -8.81
N GLY A 15 -2.55 -4.46 -7.72
CA GLY A 15 -1.83 -4.64 -6.46
C GLY A 15 -2.30 -5.88 -5.68
N PRO A 16 -1.79 -6.11 -4.46
CA PRO A 16 -2.15 -7.26 -3.63
C PRO A 16 -3.66 -7.40 -3.39
N ALA A 17 -4.37 -6.28 -3.19
CA ALA A 17 -5.82 -6.33 -2.97
C ALA A 17 -6.57 -6.69 -4.26
N GLY A 18 -6.28 -6.03 -5.38
CA GLY A 18 -6.97 -6.31 -6.64
C GLY A 18 -6.72 -7.72 -7.18
N LEU A 19 -5.49 -8.24 -7.04
CA LEU A 19 -5.20 -9.64 -7.35
C LEU A 19 -6.03 -10.58 -6.46
N ALA A 20 -6.14 -10.29 -5.15
CA ALA A 20 -6.96 -11.09 -4.23
C ALA A 20 -8.46 -11.01 -4.55
N VAL A 21 -8.98 -9.84 -4.95
CA VAL A 21 -10.37 -9.69 -5.40
C VAL A 21 -10.61 -10.59 -6.60
N VAL A 22 -9.77 -10.51 -7.64
CA VAL A 22 -9.91 -11.36 -8.83
C VAL A 22 -9.87 -12.83 -8.47
N GLY A 23 -8.92 -13.23 -7.60
CA GLY A 23 -8.82 -14.61 -7.13
C GLY A 23 -10.09 -15.12 -6.44
N ASN A 24 -10.71 -14.33 -5.56
CA ASN A 24 -11.96 -14.69 -4.88
C ASN A 24 -13.17 -14.68 -5.84
N LEU A 25 -13.27 -13.67 -6.70
CA LEU A 25 -14.38 -13.57 -7.66
C LEU A 25 -14.38 -14.73 -8.66
N LEU A 26 -13.21 -15.22 -9.07
CA LEU A 26 -13.08 -16.38 -9.95
C LEU A 26 -13.54 -17.70 -9.30
N GLU A 27 -13.63 -17.78 -7.96
CA GLU A 27 -14.22 -18.94 -7.27
C GLU A 27 -15.74 -18.88 -7.20
N GLN A 28 -16.34 -17.70 -7.37
CA GLN A 28 -17.74 -17.44 -7.03
C GLN A 28 -18.61 -17.03 -8.21
N LEU A 29 -18.07 -16.21 -9.11
CA LEU A 29 -18.83 -15.65 -10.23
C LEU A 29 -18.80 -16.56 -11.45
N GLY A 30 -19.97 -16.75 -12.05
CA GLY A 30 -20.06 -17.16 -13.44
C GLY A 30 -19.73 -15.98 -14.37
N GLY A 31 -19.03 -16.25 -15.48
CA GLY A 31 -18.73 -15.27 -16.52
C GLY A 31 -17.32 -14.68 -16.45
N LYS A 32 -17.12 -13.53 -17.11
CA LYS A 32 -15.80 -12.89 -17.24
C LYS A 32 -15.61 -11.74 -16.25
N VAL A 33 -14.40 -11.63 -15.70
CA VAL A 33 -13.95 -10.50 -14.88
C VAL A 33 -13.05 -9.61 -15.74
N ALA A 34 -13.44 -8.34 -15.90
CA ALA A 34 -12.56 -7.32 -16.47
C ALA A 34 -11.59 -6.83 -15.39
N TRP A 35 -10.30 -7.10 -15.55
CA TRP A 35 -9.27 -6.64 -14.62
C TRP A 35 -8.45 -5.55 -15.29
N ILE A 36 -8.38 -4.37 -14.68
CA ILE A 36 -7.74 -3.19 -15.26
C ILE A 36 -6.58 -2.76 -14.39
N ASP A 37 -5.39 -2.67 -14.97
CA ASP A 37 -4.22 -2.08 -14.33
C ASP A 37 -3.28 -1.55 -15.41
N PRO A 38 -2.59 -0.42 -15.18
CA PRO A 38 -1.70 0.13 -16.19
C PRO A 38 -0.53 -0.82 -16.55
N ILE A 39 -0.09 -1.70 -15.64
CA ILE A 39 1.18 -2.43 -15.82
C ILE A 39 1.11 -3.93 -15.51
N PHE A 40 0.18 -4.41 -14.68
CA PHE A 40 0.08 -5.78 -14.16
C PHE A 40 1.36 -6.29 -13.51
N GLN A 41 1.95 -5.48 -12.63
CA GLN A 41 3.20 -5.83 -11.98
C GLN A 41 3.13 -5.80 -10.45
N GLY A 42 2.00 -6.12 -9.82
CA GLY A 42 1.91 -6.19 -8.35
C GLY A 42 1.88 -4.83 -7.64
N GLY A 43 1.43 -3.78 -8.34
CA GLY A 43 1.21 -2.45 -7.78
C GLY A 43 2.48 -1.73 -7.30
N ARG A 44 2.34 -0.87 -6.29
CA ARG A 44 3.45 -0.05 -5.76
C ARG A 44 4.53 -0.89 -5.06
N VAL A 45 4.16 -2.01 -4.44
CA VAL A 45 5.10 -2.89 -3.72
C VAL A 45 6.24 -3.33 -4.63
N ASN A 46 5.92 -3.82 -5.83
CA ASN A 46 6.94 -4.22 -6.80
C ASN A 46 7.66 -3.03 -7.44
N ARG A 47 6.97 -1.91 -7.68
CA ARG A 47 7.59 -0.75 -8.36
C ARG A 47 8.57 0.02 -7.48
N LYS A 48 8.29 0.12 -6.18
CA LYS A 48 8.97 1.07 -5.29
C LYS A 48 9.58 0.43 -4.05
N TYR A 49 9.05 -0.71 -3.58
CA TYR A 49 9.39 -1.24 -2.25
C TYR A 49 10.09 -2.59 -2.28
N ARG A 50 10.70 -3.01 -3.39
CA ARG A 50 11.39 -4.32 -3.47
C ARG A 50 12.49 -4.49 -2.42
N GLU A 51 13.27 -3.44 -2.18
CA GLU A 51 14.37 -3.47 -1.20
C GLU A 51 13.90 -3.31 0.25
N VAL A 52 12.63 -2.98 0.47
CA VAL A 52 12.10 -2.75 1.81
C VAL A 52 12.01 -4.08 2.57
N PRO A 53 12.57 -4.18 3.78
CA PRO A 53 12.35 -5.32 4.67
C PRO A 53 10.88 -5.34 5.11
N SER A 54 10.23 -6.48 4.97
CA SER A 54 8.83 -6.63 5.36
C SER A 54 8.67 -6.59 6.88
N ASN A 55 7.47 -6.16 7.32
CA ASN A 55 6.97 -6.34 8.68
C ASN A 55 6.07 -7.58 8.80
N THR A 56 5.97 -8.38 7.74
CA THR A 56 5.06 -9.51 7.59
C THR A 56 5.89 -10.79 7.51
N LYS A 57 5.52 -11.79 8.30
CA LYS A 57 6.15 -13.12 8.27
C LYS A 57 5.99 -13.77 6.88
N VAL A 58 6.98 -14.52 6.46
CA VAL A 58 6.97 -15.27 5.18
C VAL A 58 5.75 -16.18 5.09
N SER A 59 5.38 -16.87 6.18
CA SER A 59 4.21 -17.76 6.22
C SER A 59 2.90 -17.06 5.82
N LEU A 60 2.75 -15.76 6.07
CA LEU A 60 1.56 -15.00 5.71
C LEU A 60 1.52 -14.64 4.22
N PHE A 61 2.68 -14.47 3.57
CA PHE A 61 2.74 -14.36 2.11
C PHE A 61 2.40 -15.70 1.45
N GLN A 62 2.89 -16.81 2.01
CA GLN A 62 2.53 -18.14 1.51
C GLN A 62 1.03 -18.43 1.67
N ALA A 63 0.46 -18.11 2.85
CA ALA A 63 -0.99 -18.23 3.10
C ALA A 63 -1.81 -17.41 2.09
N TYR A 64 -1.39 -16.17 1.80
CA TYR A 64 -2.01 -15.35 0.75
C TYR A 64 -1.96 -16.04 -0.62
N ALA A 65 -0.81 -16.56 -1.03
CA ALA A 65 -0.62 -17.18 -2.35
C ALA A 65 -1.45 -18.46 -2.53
N THR A 66 -1.74 -19.18 -1.46
CA THR A 66 -2.45 -20.47 -1.53
C THR A 66 -3.91 -20.38 -1.10
N ALA A 67 -4.42 -19.18 -0.83
CA ALA A 67 -5.74 -18.97 -0.22
C ALA A 67 -6.89 -19.44 -1.12
N VAL A 68 -6.79 -19.15 -2.43
CA VAL A 68 -7.86 -19.36 -3.41
C VAL A 68 -7.42 -20.34 -4.50
N GLN A 69 -8.37 -21.07 -5.06
CA GLN A 69 -8.18 -22.12 -6.08
C GLN A 69 -7.49 -21.59 -7.34
N PRO A 70 -7.83 -20.40 -7.90
CA PRO A 70 -7.15 -19.87 -9.07
C PRO A 70 -5.64 -19.69 -8.85
N PHE A 71 -5.24 -19.21 -7.66
CA PHE A 71 -3.82 -19.03 -7.35
C PHE A 71 -3.11 -20.37 -7.21
N ARG A 72 -3.73 -21.34 -6.53
CA ARG A 72 -3.19 -22.71 -6.43
C ARG A 72 -2.98 -23.33 -7.83
N SER A 73 -3.91 -23.10 -8.75
CA SER A 73 -3.79 -23.55 -10.15
C SER A 73 -2.59 -22.91 -10.86
N VAL A 74 -2.39 -21.60 -10.71
CA VAL A 74 -1.21 -20.92 -11.25
C VAL A 74 0.07 -21.50 -10.67
N ILE A 75 0.14 -21.69 -9.36
CA ILE A 75 1.32 -22.23 -8.68
C ILE A 75 1.65 -23.63 -9.20
N ASN A 76 0.66 -24.52 -9.26
CA ASN A 76 0.83 -25.92 -9.70
C ASN A 76 1.25 -26.03 -11.17
N ASN A 77 0.84 -25.09 -12.01
CA ASN A 77 1.17 -25.06 -13.44
C ASN A 77 2.45 -24.26 -13.76
N THR A 78 3.10 -23.67 -12.76
CA THR A 78 4.33 -22.89 -12.94
C THR A 78 5.56 -23.78 -12.78
N ARG A 79 6.40 -23.84 -13.81
CA ARG A 79 7.66 -24.62 -13.79
C ARG A 79 8.60 -24.14 -12.68
N ILE A 80 9.28 -25.09 -12.03
CA ILE A 80 10.33 -24.83 -11.03
C ILE A 80 11.69 -24.66 -11.74
N PRO A 81 12.54 -23.69 -11.35
CA PRO A 81 12.36 -22.75 -10.24
C PRO A 81 11.35 -21.63 -10.55
N SER A 82 10.59 -21.24 -9.54
CA SER A 82 9.57 -20.19 -9.59
C SER A 82 9.61 -19.29 -8.34
N PRO A 83 9.03 -18.07 -8.40
CA PRO A 83 8.88 -17.22 -7.21
C PRO A 83 8.22 -17.93 -6.02
N PHE A 84 7.28 -18.85 -6.29
CA PHE A 84 6.59 -19.66 -5.28
C PHE A 84 7.53 -20.64 -4.59
N SER A 85 8.32 -21.38 -5.38
CA SER A 85 9.32 -22.31 -4.83
C SER A 85 10.43 -21.59 -4.06
N THR A 86 10.76 -20.34 -4.45
CA THR A 86 11.69 -19.49 -3.70
C THR A 86 11.10 -19.05 -2.37
N MET A 87 9.86 -18.55 -2.36
CA MET A 87 9.15 -18.15 -1.13
C MET A 87 9.05 -19.31 -0.13
N ALA A 88 8.72 -20.52 -0.60
CA ALA A 88 8.58 -21.71 0.25
C ALA A 88 9.89 -22.17 0.91
N LYS A 89 11.05 -21.78 0.38
CA LYS A 89 12.38 -22.12 0.94
C LYS A 89 12.85 -21.13 2.01
N LEU A 90 12.20 -19.98 2.14
CA LEU A 90 12.53 -19.00 3.17
C LEU A 90 12.07 -19.50 4.55
N ASP A 91 12.67 -18.94 5.60
CA ASP A 91 12.27 -19.18 6.98
C ASP A 91 10.86 -18.61 7.22
N GLN A 92 9.90 -19.50 7.44
CA GLN A 92 8.47 -19.17 7.52
C GLN A 92 8.11 -18.30 8.73
N GLU A 93 8.93 -18.33 9.78
CA GLU A 93 8.70 -17.58 11.02
C GLU A 93 9.38 -16.21 11.04
N LYS A 94 10.18 -15.90 10.02
CA LYS A 94 10.87 -14.61 9.88
C LYS A 94 10.20 -13.70 8.85
N THR A 95 10.60 -12.44 8.85
CA THR A 95 10.32 -11.49 7.78
C THR A 95 11.31 -11.68 6.62
N CYS A 96 11.05 -11.04 5.48
CA CYS A 96 11.92 -11.09 4.30
C CYS A 96 11.91 -9.74 3.56
N HIS A 97 12.79 -9.54 2.58
CA HIS A 97 12.66 -8.39 1.69
C HIS A 97 11.42 -8.53 0.80
N LEU A 98 10.71 -7.42 0.57
CA LEU A 98 9.47 -7.39 -0.19
C LEU A 98 9.65 -7.76 -1.66
N HIS A 99 10.87 -7.85 -2.20
CA HIS A 99 11.09 -8.41 -3.54
C HIS A 99 10.51 -9.82 -3.68
N HIS A 100 10.55 -10.64 -2.62
CA HIS A 100 9.99 -12.00 -2.68
C HIS A 100 8.47 -11.96 -2.83
N ALA A 101 7.80 -11.10 -2.06
CA ALA A 101 6.36 -10.89 -2.17
C ALA A 101 5.98 -10.26 -3.52
N ALA A 102 6.79 -9.33 -4.03
CA ALA A 102 6.60 -8.72 -5.34
C ALA A 102 6.72 -9.74 -6.49
N ASP A 103 7.70 -10.63 -6.44
CA ASP A 103 7.87 -11.68 -7.44
C ASP A 103 6.73 -12.70 -7.39
N MET A 104 6.26 -13.04 -6.19
CA MET A 104 5.07 -13.87 -5.99
C MET A 104 3.82 -13.22 -6.59
N LEU A 105 3.55 -11.92 -6.33
CA LEU A 105 2.43 -11.21 -6.94
C LEU A 105 2.53 -11.21 -8.45
N LYS A 106 3.72 -10.90 -9.00
CA LYS A 106 3.94 -10.88 -10.44
C LYS A 106 3.67 -12.26 -11.05
N GLY A 107 4.19 -13.33 -10.45
CA GLY A 107 3.96 -14.70 -10.91
C GLY A 107 2.48 -15.08 -10.91
N LEU A 108 1.74 -14.69 -9.86
CA LEU A 108 0.30 -14.91 -9.79
C LEU A 108 -0.44 -14.09 -10.87
N SER A 109 -0.15 -12.81 -10.99
CA SER A 109 -0.73 -11.94 -12.04
C SER A 109 -0.48 -12.53 -13.43
N ASP A 110 0.75 -12.93 -13.75
CA ASP A 110 1.14 -13.51 -15.05
C ASP A 110 0.38 -14.80 -15.38
N GLY A 111 -0.03 -15.58 -14.36
CA GLY A 111 -0.86 -16.76 -14.53
C GLY A 111 -2.34 -16.45 -14.65
N ILE A 112 -2.86 -15.56 -13.81
CA ILE A 112 -4.29 -15.19 -13.76
C ILE A 112 -4.73 -14.51 -15.05
N VAL A 113 -3.91 -13.64 -15.64
CA VAL A 113 -4.25 -12.97 -16.91
C VAL A 113 -4.38 -13.93 -18.10
N LYS A 114 -3.96 -15.20 -17.96
CA LYS A 114 -4.08 -16.23 -18.99
C LYS A 114 -5.34 -17.08 -18.85
N MET A 115 -6.15 -16.87 -17.81
CA MET A 115 -7.40 -17.61 -17.62
C MET A 115 -8.48 -17.06 -18.55
N ASP A 116 -9.27 -17.94 -19.18
CA ASP A 116 -10.32 -17.55 -20.13
C ASP A 116 -11.41 -16.66 -19.51
N GLN A 117 -11.59 -16.76 -18.19
CA GLN A 117 -12.51 -15.95 -17.40
C GLN A 117 -11.99 -14.53 -17.13
N VAL A 118 -10.74 -14.20 -17.47
CA VAL A 118 -10.14 -12.89 -17.17
C VAL A 118 -9.92 -12.09 -18.43
N MET A 119 -10.47 -10.87 -18.47
CA MET A 119 -10.21 -9.88 -19.50
C MET A 119 -9.27 -8.82 -18.94
N ALA A 120 -7.97 -8.97 -19.22
CA ALA A 120 -6.95 -8.06 -18.72
C ALA A 120 -6.81 -6.83 -19.63
N TYR A 121 -7.07 -5.64 -19.10
CA TYR A 121 -6.91 -4.38 -19.83
C TYR A 121 -5.78 -3.54 -19.25
N ARG A 122 -4.76 -3.27 -20.07
CA ARG A 122 -3.69 -2.34 -19.74
C ARG A 122 -4.17 -0.91 -19.94
N GLY A 123 -4.55 -0.26 -18.85
CA GLY A 123 -5.12 1.07 -18.90
C GLY A 123 -5.48 1.61 -17.52
N VAL A 124 -6.19 2.73 -17.54
CA VAL A 124 -6.73 3.38 -16.34
C VAL A 124 -8.21 3.62 -16.55
N VAL A 125 -9.00 3.46 -15.49
CA VAL A 125 -10.40 3.88 -15.51
C VAL A 125 -10.44 5.39 -15.36
N THR A 126 -11.13 6.07 -16.26
CA THR A 126 -11.27 7.54 -16.27
C THR A 126 -12.61 7.99 -15.70
N ALA A 127 -13.67 7.23 -15.97
CA ALA A 127 -15.01 7.47 -15.45
C ALA A 127 -15.80 6.16 -15.28
N ALA A 128 -16.79 6.15 -14.39
CA ALA A 128 -17.84 5.13 -14.37
C ALA A 128 -19.20 5.73 -14.00
N ASN A 129 -20.23 5.35 -14.76
CA ASN A 129 -21.61 5.80 -14.54
C ASN A 129 -22.51 4.60 -14.24
N LEU A 130 -23.24 4.66 -13.12
CA LEU A 130 -24.31 3.72 -12.79
C LEU A 130 -25.62 4.18 -13.43
N ALA A 131 -26.31 3.27 -14.09
CA ALA A 131 -27.69 3.47 -14.54
C ALA A 131 -28.66 2.92 -13.48
N GLU A 132 -29.48 3.77 -12.82
CA GLU A 132 -30.33 3.31 -11.69
C GLU A 132 -31.37 2.27 -12.14
N ASN A 133 -31.92 2.43 -13.34
CA ASN A 133 -32.98 1.58 -13.87
C ASN A 133 -32.56 0.12 -14.09
N THR A 134 -31.27 -0.13 -14.28
CA THR A 134 -30.71 -1.45 -14.62
C THR A 134 -29.69 -1.93 -13.60
N SER A 135 -29.28 -1.08 -12.66
CA SER A 135 -28.18 -1.33 -11.72
C SER A 135 -26.88 -1.75 -12.43
N MET A 136 -26.63 -1.21 -13.63
CA MET A 136 -25.46 -1.51 -14.43
C MET A 136 -24.50 -0.31 -14.49
N TRP A 137 -23.24 -0.57 -14.18
CA TRP A 137 -22.14 0.34 -14.38
C TRP A 137 -21.67 0.31 -15.84
N THR A 138 -21.50 1.47 -16.44
CA THR A 138 -20.70 1.67 -17.66
C THR A 138 -19.38 2.28 -17.25
N VAL A 139 -18.29 1.53 -17.46
CA VAL A 139 -16.93 1.90 -17.03
C VAL A 139 -16.11 2.28 -18.25
N ARG A 140 -15.58 3.50 -18.23
CA ARG A 140 -14.72 4.05 -19.29
C ARG A 140 -13.26 3.81 -18.96
N ILE A 141 -12.55 3.21 -19.90
CA ILE A 141 -11.16 2.80 -19.74
C ILE A 141 -10.32 3.46 -20.83
N MET A 142 -9.35 4.27 -20.42
CA MET A 142 -8.31 4.79 -21.30
C MET A 142 -7.17 3.77 -21.41
N ARG A 143 -6.82 3.40 -22.64
CA ARG A 143 -5.70 2.48 -22.89
C ARG A 143 -4.39 3.14 -22.48
N ARG A 144 -3.41 2.33 -22.06
CA ARG A 144 -2.11 2.87 -21.64
C ARG A 144 -1.31 3.45 -22.81
N ASP A 145 -1.35 2.79 -23.96
CA ASP A 145 -0.48 3.08 -25.10
C ASP A 145 -1.20 3.88 -26.21
N SER A 146 -2.44 4.34 -25.96
CA SER A 146 -3.18 5.23 -26.86
C SER A 146 -4.14 6.13 -26.06
N LEU A 147 -4.56 7.24 -26.66
CA LEU A 147 -5.64 8.09 -26.12
C LEU A 147 -7.03 7.50 -26.37
N ASP A 148 -7.11 6.28 -26.89
CA ASP A 148 -8.38 5.64 -27.18
C ASP A 148 -9.05 5.19 -25.89
N GLU A 149 -10.31 5.55 -25.75
CA GLU A 149 -11.18 5.07 -24.69
C GLU A 149 -12.13 4.00 -25.22
N PHE A 150 -12.48 3.06 -24.35
CA PHE A 150 -13.53 2.09 -24.61
C PHE A 150 -14.33 1.84 -23.34
N GLU A 151 -15.52 1.25 -23.50
CA GLU A 151 -16.45 1.06 -22.40
C GLU A 151 -16.75 -0.42 -22.17
N VAL A 152 -16.87 -0.76 -20.88
CA VAL A 152 -17.26 -2.08 -20.38
C VAL A 152 -18.46 -1.90 -19.47
N ALA A 153 -19.48 -2.74 -19.64
CA ALA A 153 -20.65 -2.74 -18.78
C ALA A 153 -20.60 -3.87 -17.76
N THR A 154 -21.00 -3.61 -16.53
CA THR A 154 -20.93 -4.58 -15.44
C THR A 154 -21.93 -4.28 -14.31
N PRO A 155 -22.45 -5.30 -13.61
CA PRO A 155 -23.21 -5.06 -12.38
C PRO A 155 -22.31 -4.75 -11.18
N ARG A 156 -20.99 -4.98 -11.27
CA ARG A 156 -20.07 -4.85 -10.13
C ARG A 156 -18.78 -4.11 -10.50
N LEU A 157 -18.47 -3.04 -9.77
CA LEU A 157 -17.26 -2.26 -9.91
C LEU A 157 -16.49 -2.26 -8.59
N ILE A 158 -15.27 -2.80 -8.60
CA ILE A 158 -14.44 -2.96 -7.41
C ILE A 158 -13.14 -2.15 -7.55
N PHE A 159 -12.94 -1.19 -6.65
CA PHE A 159 -11.74 -0.34 -6.61
C PHE A 159 -10.67 -0.90 -5.66
N CYS A 160 -9.48 -1.14 -6.21
CA CYS A 160 -8.26 -1.53 -5.52
C CYS A 160 -7.11 -0.60 -5.92
N THR A 161 -7.39 0.71 -5.95
CA THR A 161 -6.52 1.75 -6.55
C THR A 161 -5.19 1.93 -5.83
N GLY A 162 -5.11 1.53 -4.56
CA GLY A 162 -3.91 1.69 -3.75
C GLY A 162 -3.77 3.10 -3.19
N SER A 163 -2.57 3.38 -2.68
CA SER A 163 -2.24 4.64 -2.01
C SER A 163 -0.80 5.05 -2.31
N SER A 164 -0.54 6.34 -2.17
CA SER A 164 0.79 6.97 -2.28
C SER A 164 1.21 7.56 -0.93
N PRO A 165 2.52 7.73 -0.66
CA PRO A 165 2.99 8.46 0.53
C PRO A 165 2.28 9.81 0.65
N SER A 166 1.72 10.10 1.82
CA SER A 166 1.02 11.36 2.06
C SER A 166 1.96 12.54 1.95
N GLN A 167 1.58 13.53 1.14
CA GLN A 167 2.30 14.79 1.03
C GLN A 167 1.49 15.89 1.73
N VAL A 168 2.05 16.46 2.78
CA VAL A 168 1.48 17.67 3.41
C VAL A 168 2.38 18.86 3.11
N SER A 169 1.78 20.06 3.04
CA SER A 169 2.49 21.31 2.76
C SER A 169 3.74 21.49 3.64
N MET A 170 4.75 22.18 3.11
CA MET A 170 5.95 22.47 3.88
C MET A 170 5.54 23.28 5.11
N PRO A 171 5.92 22.86 6.33
CA PRO A 171 5.44 23.51 7.55
C PRO A 171 5.97 24.94 7.72
N VAL A 172 7.10 25.27 7.06
CA VAL A 172 7.71 26.60 7.10
C VAL A 172 7.93 27.09 5.66
N SER A 173 7.33 28.23 5.33
CA SER A 173 7.46 28.86 4.01
C SER A 173 8.82 29.54 3.82
N GLY A 174 9.27 29.66 2.58
CA GLY A 174 10.47 30.43 2.22
C GLY A 174 11.81 29.75 2.54
N LEU A 175 11.81 28.49 2.95
CA LEU A 175 13.03 27.70 3.13
C LEU A 175 13.49 27.10 1.80
N ASP A 176 14.79 27.17 1.51
CA ASP A 176 15.44 26.43 0.42
C ASP A 176 15.74 24.99 0.86
N ILE A 177 14.68 24.22 1.08
CA ILE A 177 14.73 22.81 1.48
C ILE A 177 14.02 21.96 0.43
N ARG A 178 14.70 20.91 -0.04
CA ARG A 178 14.17 20.04 -1.09
C ARG A 178 13.38 18.90 -0.48
N ARG A 179 12.24 18.55 -1.08
CA ARG A 179 11.56 17.31 -0.71
C ARG A 179 12.38 16.13 -1.19
N LEU A 180 12.55 15.17 -0.30
CA LEU A 180 13.11 13.86 -0.63
C LEU A 180 11.98 12.84 -0.49
N ASP A 181 11.53 12.31 -1.63
CA ASP A 181 10.39 11.39 -1.71
C ASP A 181 10.64 10.14 -0.86
N LEU A 182 9.66 9.76 -0.04
CA LEU A 182 9.73 8.57 0.80
C LEU A 182 10.03 7.30 -0.02
N ASP A 183 9.53 7.19 -1.25
CA ASP A 183 9.82 6.09 -2.15
C ASP A 183 11.32 5.99 -2.48
N VAL A 184 12.01 7.13 -2.60
CA VAL A 184 13.46 7.18 -2.83
C VAL A 184 14.20 6.76 -1.55
N VAL A 185 13.80 7.29 -0.39
CA VAL A 185 14.48 6.98 0.88
C VAL A 185 14.35 5.51 1.29
N LEU A 186 13.24 4.88 0.94
CA LEU A 186 13.01 3.46 1.23
C LEU A 186 13.69 2.51 0.24
N LYS A 187 14.37 3.04 -0.79
CA LYS A 187 15.10 2.26 -1.78
C LYS A 187 16.59 2.61 -1.75
N PRO A 188 17.41 1.88 -0.96
CA PRO A 188 18.84 2.17 -0.79
C PRO A 188 19.60 2.38 -2.11
N SER A 189 19.32 1.57 -3.13
CA SER A 189 19.96 1.68 -4.45
C SER A 189 19.69 3.01 -5.17
N ASP A 190 18.52 3.63 -4.97
CA ASP A 190 18.22 4.96 -5.51
C ASP A 190 18.78 6.05 -4.59
N LEU A 191 18.57 5.92 -3.27
CA LEU A 191 18.96 6.91 -2.28
C LEU A 191 20.47 7.25 -2.32
N VAL A 192 21.33 6.23 -2.50
CA VAL A 192 22.79 6.38 -2.56
C VAL A 192 23.27 7.24 -3.74
N THR A 193 22.47 7.33 -4.80
CA THR A 193 22.76 8.17 -5.98
C THR A 193 22.09 9.53 -5.91
N TYR A 194 20.96 9.62 -5.20
CA TYR A 194 20.18 10.85 -5.08
C TYR A 194 20.88 11.90 -4.22
N LEU A 195 21.44 11.50 -3.07
CA LEU A 195 22.10 12.45 -2.16
C LEU A 195 23.56 12.70 -2.59
N PRO A 196 24.00 13.97 -2.62
CA PRO A 196 25.41 14.30 -2.88
C PRO A 196 26.34 13.69 -1.83
N ARG A 197 27.46 13.11 -2.27
CA ARG A 197 28.45 12.45 -1.39
C ARG A 197 29.50 13.40 -0.82
N ASP A 198 29.84 14.42 -1.61
CA ASP A 198 31.03 15.25 -1.37
C ASP A 198 30.74 16.58 -0.68
N ILE A 199 29.46 16.83 -0.35
CA ILE A 199 29.05 18.03 0.38
C ILE A 199 28.22 17.65 1.61
N PRO A 200 28.29 18.44 2.70
CA PRO A 200 27.47 18.20 3.87
C PRO A 200 25.98 18.24 3.52
N GLN A 201 25.23 17.26 4.02
CA GLN A 201 23.78 17.18 3.85
C GLN A 201 23.14 16.97 5.22
N THR A 202 22.07 17.71 5.50
CA THR A 202 21.22 17.47 6.66
C THR A 202 19.81 17.13 6.17
N VAL A 203 19.34 15.93 6.48
CA VAL A 203 18.01 15.44 6.09
C VAL A 203 17.08 15.51 7.30
N ALA A 204 15.99 16.26 7.18
CA ALA A 204 14.90 16.24 8.14
C ALA A 204 13.97 15.05 7.85
N VAL A 205 13.71 14.20 8.84
CA VAL A 205 12.76 13.08 8.73
C VAL A 205 11.63 13.30 9.72
N VAL A 206 10.40 13.35 9.24
CA VAL A 206 9.19 13.50 10.06
C VAL A 206 8.43 12.18 10.12
N GLY A 207 8.14 11.73 11.34
CA GLY A 207 7.37 10.52 11.62
C GLY A 207 8.13 9.53 12.51
N ALA A 208 7.40 8.60 13.13
CA ALA A 208 7.97 7.61 14.06
C ALA A 208 7.43 6.17 13.83
N SER A 209 6.68 5.97 12.75
CA SER A 209 6.13 4.67 12.37
C SER A 209 7.11 3.91 11.47
N HIS A 210 6.73 2.70 11.04
CA HIS A 210 7.60 1.75 10.35
C HIS A 210 8.42 2.35 9.18
N SER A 211 7.78 3.07 8.25
CA SER A 211 8.49 3.69 7.13
C SER A 211 9.46 4.80 7.55
N ALA A 212 9.18 5.54 8.63
CA ALA A 212 10.09 6.56 9.15
C ALA A 212 11.36 5.90 9.72
N ILE A 213 11.18 4.81 10.47
CA ILE A 213 12.31 4.08 11.07
C ILE A 213 13.19 3.44 10.00
N LEU A 214 12.61 2.88 8.94
CA LEU A 214 13.37 2.37 7.81
C LEU A 214 14.08 3.47 7.03
N ALA A 215 13.47 4.66 6.92
CA ALA A 215 14.13 5.83 6.34
C ALA A 215 15.37 6.24 7.16
N LEU A 216 15.25 6.29 8.49
CA LEU A 216 16.37 6.55 9.40
C LEU A 216 17.47 5.50 9.26
N LEU A 217 17.10 4.21 9.22
CA LEU A 217 18.04 3.10 9.03
C LEU A 217 18.85 3.28 7.75
N ASN A 218 18.18 3.52 6.63
CA ASN A 218 18.84 3.70 5.33
C ASN A 218 19.76 4.93 5.32
N LEU A 219 19.33 6.04 5.91
CA LEU A 219 20.15 7.26 6.01
C LEU A 219 21.38 7.08 6.91
N VAL A 220 21.24 6.36 8.03
CA VAL A 220 22.39 6.01 8.90
C VAL A 220 23.37 5.11 8.17
N GLU A 221 22.89 4.11 7.42
CA GLU A 221 23.76 3.23 6.65
C GLU A 221 24.54 4.00 5.58
N LEU A 222 23.91 4.95 4.90
CA LEU A 222 24.60 5.86 3.98
C LEU A 222 25.64 6.72 4.71
N ALA A 223 25.26 7.33 5.84
CA ALA A 223 26.15 8.18 6.62
C ALA A 223 27.40 7.43 7.11
N ARG A 224 27.26 6.14 7.41
CA ARG A 224 28.35 5.25 7.82
C ARG A 224 29.26 4.83 6.67
N SER A 225 28.72 4.71 5.47
CA SER A 225 29.41 4.08 4.34
C SER A 225 29.89 5.09 3.28
N THR A 226 28.96 5.78 2.63
CA THR A 226 29.21 6.50 1.38
C THR A 226 29.01 8.01 1.49
N HIS A 227 28.38 8.48 2.56
CA HIS A 227 28.04 9.89 2.80
C HIS A 227 28.51 10.35 4.20
N PRO A 228 29.81 10.39 4.51
CA PRO A 228 30.31 10.62 5.87
C PRO A 228 29.87 11.95 6.51
N GLN A 229 29.49 12.93 5.69
CA GLN A 229 29.01 14.24 6.11
C GLN A 229 27.47 14.33 6.21
N LEU A 230 26.75 13.24 5.96
CA LEU A 230 25.30 13.18 6.10
C LEU A 230 24.92 13.21 7.59
N ARG A 231 23.97 14.09 7.93
CA ARG A 231 23.33 14.18 9.24
C ARG A 231 21.82 14.13 9.09
N VAL A 232 21.16 13.72 10.16
CA VAL A 232 19.71 13.56 10.18
C VAL A 232 19.12 14.28 11.38
N LYS A 233 18.07 15.07 11.13
CA LYS A 233 17.21 15.60 12.19
C LYS A 233 15.89 14.85 12.18
N TRP A 234 15.62 14.09 13.23
CA TRP A 234 14.44 13.24 13.33
C TRP A 234 13.37 13.88 14.20
N PHE A 235 12.25 14.27 13.59
CA PHE A 235 11.13 14.94 14.24
C PHE A 235 10.04 13.92 14.60
N THR A 236 9.76 13.79 15.89
CA THR A 236 8.74 12.86 16.40
C THR A 236 7.80 13.54 17.40
N ARG A 237 6.54 13.10 17.46
CA ARG A 237 5.51 13.63 18.37
C ARG A 237 5.24 12.73 19.58
N HIS A 238 5.72 11.49 19.55
CA HIS A 238 5.44 10.50 20.57
C HIS A 238 6.57 9.46 20.67
N PRO A 239 6.66 8.75 21.81
CA PRO A 239 7.53 7.59 21.95
C PRO A 239 7.22 6.53 20.89
N LEU A 240 8.24 5.73 20.56
CA LEU A 240 8.12 4.62 19.62
C LEU A 240 7.11 3.60 20.14
N ARG A 241 6.33 3.02 19.23
CA ARG A 241 5.31 2.01 19.55
C ARG A 241 5.64 0.71 18.84
N TYR A 242 5.68 -0.37 19.60
CA TYR A 242 5.97 -1.70 19.08
C TYR A 242 4.69 -2.51 18.95
N ALA A 243 4.71 -3.47 18.03
CA ALA A 243 3.71 -4.51 18.01
C ALA A 243 4.03 -5.55 19.08
N GLU A 244 3.01 -5.97 19.83
CA GLU A 244 3.16 -6.90 20.96
C GLU A 244 2.36 -8.16 20.65
N TYR A 245 3.03 -9.32 20.65
CA TYR A 245 2.39 -10.60 20.38
C TYR A 245 1.64 -11.05 21.63
N MET A 246 0.33 -11.19 21.50
CA MET A 246 -0.58 -11.68 22.53
C MET A 246 -1.01 -13.12 22.22
N ASP A 247 -1.85 -13.71 23.06
CA ASP A 247 -2.40 -15.03 22.79
C ASP A 247 -3.41 -14.98 21.63
N GLY A 248 -2.98 -15.39 20.44
CA GLY A 248 -3.80 -15.47 19.24
C GLY A 248 -4.02 -14.15 18.47
N TRP A 249 -3.49 -13.02 18.96
CA TRP A 249 -3.59 -11.71 18.28
C TRP A 249 -2.35 -10.84 18.53
N ILE A 250 -2.30 -9.65 17.92
CA ILE A 250 -1.17 -8.72 18.04
C ILE A 250 -1.71 -7.35 18.42
N LEU A 251 -1.25 -6.79 19.53
CA LEU A 251 -1.55 -5.41 19.90
C LEU A 251 -0.76 -4.46 19.01
N ARG A 252 -1.43 -3.43 18.46
CA ARG A 252 -0.88 -2.50 17.47
C ARG A 252 -0.36 -3.23 16.23
N ASP A 253 -1.14 -4.17 15.73
CA ASP A 253 -0.78 -5.01 14.59
C ASP A 253 -0.55 -4.19 13.31
N ASN A 254 -1.23 -3.05 13.16
CA ASN A 254 -1.13 -2.19 11.97
C ASN A 254 -0.26 -0.95 12.21
N THR A 255 -0.12 -0.51 13.45
CA THR A 255 0.55 0.75 13.81
C THR A 255 1.89 0.56 14.52
N GLY A 256 2.15 -0.62 15.08
CA GLY A 256 3.37 -0.94 15.83
C GLY A 256 4.55 -1.38 14.96
N LEU A 257 5.77 -1.07 15.40
CA LEU A 257 7.01 -1.53 14.79
C LEU A 257 7.19 -3.05 14.93
N LYS A 258 7.72 -3.68 13.87
CA LYS A 258 8.02 -5.12 13.76
C LYS A 258 9.30 -5.35 12.96
N GLY A 259 9.85 -6.56 13.08
CA GLY A 259 11.01 -7.00 12.30
C GLY A 259 12.19 -6.04 12.42
N LEU A 260 12.93 -5.86 11.32
CA LEU A 260 14.16 -5.06 11.30
C LEU A 260 13.97 -3.63 11.80
N ALA A 261 12.83 -2.99 11.51
CA ALA A 261 12.56 -1.65 12.01
C ALA A 261 12.42 -1.62 13.55
N ALA A 262 11.75 -2.61 14.14
CA ALA A 262 11.66 -2.69 15.59
C ALA A 262 13.02 -2.95 16.24
N ASP A 263 13.82 -3.84 15.64
CA ASP A 263 15.14 -4.18 16.16
C ASP A 263 16.09 -2.98 16.11
N PHE A 264 16.13 -2.29 14.96
CA PHE A 264 16.90 -1.06 14.80
C PHE A 264 16.44 0.01 15.81
N ALA A 265 15.13 0.22 15.94
CA ALA A 265 14.59 1.23 16.85
C ALA A 265 15.00 0.97 18.31
N ARG A 266 14.84 -0.27 18.80
CA ARG A 266 15.22 -0.64 20.18
C ARG A 266 16.72 -0.47 20.43
N GLN A 267 17.55 -0.83 19.46
CA GLN A 267 19.01 -0.82 19.64
C GLN A 267 19.62 0.57 19.45
N GLN A 268 19.00 1.44 18.66
CA GLN A 268 19.65 2.64 18.15
C GLN A 268 18.85 3.94 18.33
N LEU A 269 17.53 3.89 18.54
CA LEU A 269 16.67 5.09 18.47
C LEU A 269 15.91 5.41 19.76
N GLU A 270 15.80 4.47 20.70
CA GLU A 270 15.19 4.73 22.01
C GLU A 270 15.91 5.86 22.75
N ASP A 271 15.19 6.62 23.57
CA ASP A 271 15.74 7.85 24.19
C ASP A 271 16.98 7.57 25.06
N GLU A 272 17.00 6.44 25.75
CA GLU A 272 18.14 6.00 26.57
C GLU A 272 19.31 5.47 25.72
N GLN A 273 19.02 4.97 24.51
CA GLN A 273 20.00 4.31 23.64
C GLN A 273 20.63 5.29 22.66
N LEU A 274 19.82 6.16 22.04
CA LEU A 274 20.23 7.02 20.95
C LEU A 274 21.52 7.79 21.24
N PRO A 275 21.71 8.47 22.40
CA PRO A 275 22.92 9.24 22.68
C PRO A 275 24.22 8.42 22.71
N GLN A 276 24.13 7.12 23.00
CA GLN A 276 25.28 6.22 23.12
C GLN A 276 25.42 5.28 21.91
N SER A 277 24.36 5.18 21.10
CA SER A 277 24.29 4.32 19.92
C SER A 277 25.14 4.84 18.76
N GLU A 278 25.40 3.96 17.79
CA GLU A 278 26.06 4.37 16.55
C GLU A 278 25.20 5.36 15.76
N ALA A 279 23.88 5.14 15.71
CA ALA A 279 22.96 6.05 15.02
C ALA A 279 22.97 7.47 15.62
N GLY A 280 23.19 7.61 16.94
CA GLY A 280 23.31 8.90 17.63
C GLY A 280 24.44 9.78 17.14
N ARG A 281 25.46 9.21 16.47
CA ARG A 281 26.54 9.96 15.82
C ARG A 281 26.05 10.76 14.62
N PHE A 282 24.93 10.35 14.03
CA PHE A 282 24.38 10.92 12.80
C PHE A 282 23.00 11.55 12.98
N ILE A 283 22.21 11.04 13.93
CA ILE A 283 20.84 11.46 14.20
C ILE A 283 20.78 12.38 15.41
N THR A 284 20.14 13.54 15.22
CA THR A 284 19.62 14.38 16.30
C THR A 284 18.11 14.23 16.36
N LYS A 285 17.59 13.71 17.48
CA LYS A 285 16.14 13.61 17.72
C LYS A 285 15.60 14.98 18.17
N VAL A 286 14.45 15.36 17.63
CA VAL A 286 13.75 16.62 17.88
C VAL A 286 12.33 16.27 18.35
N ASP A 287 12.03 16.57 19.61
CA ASP A 287 10.71 16.32 20.19
C ASP A 287 9.72 17.41 19.78
N CYS A 288 8.67 16.99 19.06
CA CYS A 288 7.56 17.80 18.57
C CYS A 288 6.26 17.55 19.35
N GLY A 289 6.31 16.78 20.44
CA GLY A 289 5.17 16.53 21.33
C GLY A 289 4.68 17.76 22.08
N GLY A 290 3.50 17.72 22.68
CA GLY A 290 3.01 18.79 23.56
C GLY A 290 2.73 20.14 22.87
N GLY A 291 2.47 20.15 21.56
CA GLY A 291 2.09 21.36 20.81
C GLY A 291 3.25 22.24 20.33
N GLN A 292 4.50 21.82 20.53
CA GLN A 292 5.68 22.58 20.13
C GLN A 292 6.14 22.33 18.68
N GLU A 293 5.44 21.48 17.92
CA GLU A 293 5.83 21.02 16.58
C GLU A 293 6.23 22.16 15.63
N MET A 294 5.40 23.21 15.51
CA MET A 294 5.71 24.34 14.63
C MET A 294 6.93 25.15 15.09
N ALA A 295 7.14 25.29 16.40
CA ALA A 295 8.31 25.97 16.95
C ALA A 295 9.60 25.18 16.62
N GLN A 296 9.55 23.85 16.78
CA GLN A 296 10.65 22.96 16.43
C GLN A 296 10.98 22.99 14.93
N TYR A 297 9.95 23.00 14.07
CA TYR A 297 10.17 23.15 12.63
C TYR A 297 10.86 24.48 12.28
N LYS A 298 10.39 25.61 12.83
CA LYS A 298 11.02 26.93 12.59
C LYS A 298 12.46 26.99 13.07
N GLN A 299 12.77 26.34 14.20
CA GLN A 299 14.12 26.32 14.75
C GLN A 299 15.07 25.41 13.97
N HIS A 300 14.62 24.22 13.56
CA HIS A 300 15.53 23.17 13.07
C HIS A 300 15.55 23.02 11.55
N LEU A 301 14.44 23.26 10.83
CA LEU A 301 14.37 23.08 9.37
C LEU A 301 15.26 24.03 8.56
N PRO A 302 15.55 25.29 8.96
CA PRO A 302 16.43 26.16 8.17
C PRO A 302 17.84 25.61 7.93
N SER A 303 18.29 24.68 8.77
CA SER A 303 19.60 24.00 8.63
C SER A 303 19.55 22.71 7.80
N CYS A 304 18.38 22.33 7.29
CA CYS A 304 18.17 21.09 6.57
C CYS A 304 18.17 21.33 5.06
N SER A 305 18.90 20.49 4.34
CA SER A 305 18.95 20.46 2.87
C SER A 305 17.75 19.74 2.27
N HIS A 306 17.25 18.72 2.97
CA HIS A 306 16.20 17.84 2.48
C HIS A 306 15.15 17.57 3.56
N PHE A 307 13.94 17.26 3.13
CA PHE A 307 12.80 16.98 3.98
C PHE A 307 12.04 15.72 3.52
N VAL A 308 11.95 14.74 4.41
CA VAL A 308 11.29 13.45 4.21
C VAL A 308 10.05 13.40 5.11
N GLN A 309 8.90 13.12 4.51
CA GLN A 309 7.65 12.91 5.24
C GLN A 309 7.29 11.42 5.24
N ALA A 310 7.27 10.83 6.43
CA ALA A 310 6.84 9.45 6.65
C ALA A 310 5.62 9.43 7.59
N VAL A 311 4.57 10.14 7.16
CA VAL A 311 3.38 10.45 7.99
C VAL A 311 2.13 9.65 7.60
N GLY A 312 2.28 8.65 6.74
CA GLY A 312 1.20 7.79 6.30
C GLY A 312 1.07 7.75 4.78
N PHE A 313 -0.04 7.17 4.34
CA PHE A 313 -0.38 7.00 2.93
C PHE A 313 -1.77 7.56 2.68
N THR A 314 -1.94 8.23 1.55
CA THR A 314 -3.22 8.76 1.08
C THR A 314 -3.68 7.94 -0.11
N ARG A 315 -4.95 7.54 -0.10
CA ARG A 315 -5.59 6.83 -1.21
C ARG A 315 -5.35 7.55 -2.53
N ASP A 316 -4.99 6.79 -3.57
CA ASP A 316 -4.85 7.32 -4.91
C ASP A 316 -6.24 7.76 -5.44
N PRO A 317 -6.33 8.82 -6.26
CA PRO A 317 -7.61 9.36 -6.72
C PRO A 317 -8.50 8.31 -7.38
N LEU A 318 -9.82 8.44 -7.16
CA LEU A 318 -10.82 7.67 -7.88
C LEU A 318 -11.11 8.32 -9.24
N PRO A 319 -11.57 7.53 -10.23
CA PRO A 319 -12.11 8.11 -11.46
C PRO A 319 -13.35 8.96 -11.16
N GLU A 320 -13.83 9.67 -12.17
CA GLU A 320 -15.14 10.34 -12.10
C GLU A 320 -16.23 9.27 -11.90
N LEU A 321 -17.11 9.48 -10.91
CA LEU A 321 -18.17 8.54 -10.57
C LEU A 321 -19.51 9.26 -10.57
N SER A 322 -20.49 8.68 -11.27
CA SER A 322 -21.82 9.27 -11.39
C SER A 322 -22.94 8.23 -11.37
N VAL A 323 -24.15 8.71 -11.07
CA VAL A 323 -25.42 7.98 -11.21
C VAL A 323 -26.29 8.77 -12.16
N ASP A 324 -26.72 8.16 -13.27
CA ASP A 324 -27.51 8.82 -14.31
C ASP A 324 -26.94 10.19 -14.75
N GLY A 325 -25.61 10.31 -14.75
CA GLY A 325 -24.88 11.52 -15.12
C GLY A 325 -24.62 12.52 -13.96
N GLU A 326 -25.20 12.31 -12.77
CA GLU A 326 -24.96 13.16 -11.60
C GLU A 326 -23.79 12.66 -10.76
N SER A 327 -22.87 13.56 -10.37
CA SER A 327 -21.67 13.21 -9.61
C SER A 327 -21.98 12.60 -8.24
N LEU A 328 -21.26 11.55 -7.87
CA LEU A 328 -21.38 10.87 -6.58
C LEU A 328 -20.44 11.46 -5.52
N GLN A 329 -20.99 11.75 -4.34
CA GLN A 329 -20.21 11.82 -3.11
C GLN A 329 -20.30 10.46 -2.42
N LEU A 330 -19.14 9.90 -2.05
CA LEU A 330 -19.04 8.53 -1.58
C LEU A 330 -18.44 8.43 -0.19
N GLU A 331 -19.09 7.65 0.66
CA GLU A 331 -18.57 7.19 1.94
C GLU A 331 -18.31 5.68 1.86
N PHE A 332 -17.10 5.26 2.20
CA PHE A 332 -16.72 3.85 2.17
C PHE A 332 -17.14 3.16 3.47
N ASP A 333 -17.86 2.04 3.35
CA ASP A 333 -18.16 1.17 4.48
C ASP A 333 -17.06 0.11 4.64
N SER A 334 -16.23 0.30 5.66
CA SER A 334 -15.11 -0.59 5.98
C SER A 334 -15.50 -2.00 6.43
N GLU A 335 -16.75 -2.24 6.81
CA GLU A 335 -17.22 -3.55 7.26
C GLU A 335 -17.65 -4.43 6.08
N SER A 336 -18.54 -3.91 5.23
CA SER A 336 -19.04 -4.61 4.04
C SER A 336 -18.14 -4.48 2.81
N GLY A 337 -17.35 -3.40 2.75
CA GLY A 337 -16.56 -3.01 1.60
C GLY A 337 -17.36 -2.34 0.50
N GLY A 338 -18.63 -2.01 0.76
CA GLY A 338 -19.48 -1.22 -0.13
C GLY A 338 -19.31 0.29 0.05
N PHE A 339 -20.17 1.05 -0.60
CA PHE A 339 -20.22 2.51 -0.49
C PHE A 339 -21.64 3.00 -0.25
N HIS A 340 -21.74 4.15 0.42
CA HIS A 340 -22.97 4.93 0.54
C HIS A 340 -22.83 6.26 -0.20
N ASP A 341 -23.93 6.74 -0.79
CA ASP A 341 -24.00 8.07 -1.37
C ASP A 341 -24.08 9.17 -0.29
N GLY A 342 -24.07 10.44 -0.70
CA GLY A 342 -24.21 11.59 0.22
C GLY A 342 -25.53 11.65 1.01
N LYS A 343 -26.49 10.76 0.74
CA LYS A 343 -27.75 10.59 1.47
C LYS A 343 -27.74 9.34 2.36
N GLY A 344 -26.61 8.63 2.46
CA GLY A 344 -26.47 7.40 3.23
C GLY A 344 -27.11 6.17 2.58
N ARG A 345 -27.43 6.22 1.28
CA ARG A 345 -28.02 5.08 0.56
C ARG A 345 -26.90 4.20 -0.02
N PRO A 346 -26.98 2.86 0.08
CA PRO A 346 -25.99 1.99 -0.55
C PRO A 346 -25.91 2.24 -2.05
N VAL A 347 -24.69 2.29 -2.60
CA VAL A 347 -24.45 2.40 -4.04
C VAL A 347 -24.32 0.98 -4.63
N PRO A 348 -25.30 0.51 -5.42
CA PRO A 348 -25.34 -0.87 -5.88
C PRO A 348 -24.09 -1.28 -6.68
N GLY A 349 -23.55 -2.46 -6.35
CA GLY A 349 -22.44 -3.07 -7.06
C GLY A 349 -21.10 -2.35 -6.94
N LEU A 350 -21.00 -1.26 -6.16
CA LEU A 350 -19.76 -0.52 -5.96
C LEU A 350 -19.04 -1.01 -4.70
N HIS A 351 -17.79 -1.46 -4.84
CA HIS A 351 -16.99 -1.99 -3.74
C HIS A 351 -15.55 -1.49 -3.75
N GLY A 352 -14.89 -1.56 -2.59
CA GLY A 352 -13.51 -1.12 -2.40
C GLY A 352 -12.73 -2.10 -1.54
N ALA A 353 -11.45 -2.30 -1.86
CA ALA A 353 -10.55 -3.09 -1.02
C ALA A 353 -9.09 -2.60 -1.05
N GLY A 354 -8.32 -3.07 -0.07
CA GLY A 354 -6.88 -2.82 0.04
C GLY A 354 -6.54 -1.60 0.86
N ILE A 355 -5.30 -1.09 0.74
CA ILE A 355 -4.86 0.10 1.50
C ILE A 355 -5.68 1.36 1.19
N ALA A 356 -6.30 1.42 0.02
CA ALA A 356 -7.23 2.47 -0.37
C ALA A 356 -8.55 2.43 0.42
N PHE A 357 -8.96 1.23 0.81
CA PHE A 357 -10.27 0.87 1.36
C PHE A 357 -10.09 -0.24 2.40
N PRO A 358 -9.39 0.03 3.51
CA PRO A 358 -9.00 -1.01 4.44
C PRO A 358 -10.17 -1.38 5.36
N GLU A 359 -10.24 -2.67 5.70
CA GLU A 359 -11.12 -3.14 6.76
C GLU A 359 -10.82 -2.40 8.08
N ARG A 360 -11.87 -1.96 8.76
CA ARG A 360 -11.76 -1.46 10.13
C ARG A 360 -11.78 -2.65 11.08
N VAL A 361 -10.76 -2.75 11.92
CA VAL A 361 -10.64 -3.81 12.93
C VAL A 361 -10.60 -3.19 14.32
N VAL A 362 -11.15 -3.91 15.29
CA VAL A 362 -11.11 -3.54 16.71
C VAL A 362 -10.41 -4.66 17.45
N ASP A 363 -9.35 -4.34 18.17
CA ASP A 363 -8.63 -5.32 18.98
C ASP A 363 -9.38 -5.63 20.29
N PRO A 364 -9.01 -6.70 21.03
CA PRO A 364 -9.64 -7.04 22.31
C PRO A 364 -9.57 -5.96 23.40
N HIS A 365 -8.70 -4.94 23.25
CA HIS A 365 -8.63 -3.79 24.15
C HIS A 365 -9.48 -2.60 23.67
N GLY A 366 -10.24 -2.76 22.59
CA GLY A 366 -11.08 -1.71 22.02
C GLY A 366 -10.33 -0.71 21.14
N ASN A 367 -9.05 -0.93 20.83
CA ASN A 367 -8.33 -0.05 19.91
C ASN A 367 -8.81 -0.30 18.49
N VAL A 368 -9.05 0.79 17.76
CA VAL A 368 -9.48 0.75 16.36
C VAL A 368 -8.26 0.92 15.46
N GLU A 369 -8.08 0.00 14.52
CA GLU A 369 -7.06 0.08 13.48
C GLU A 369 -7.67 -0.22 12.10
N HIS A 370 -6.90 0.08 11.05
CA HIS A 370 -7.24 -0.31 9.68
C HIS A 370 -6.29 -1.42 9.21
N ALA A 371 -6.85 -2.54 8.76
CA ALA A 371 -6.10 -3.73 8.42
C ALA A 371 -5.39 -3.58 7.07
N VAL A 372 -4.08 -3.32 7.12
CA VAL A 372 -3.24 -3.15 5.93
C VAL A 372 -2.18 -4.24 5.89
N GLY A 373 -2.28 -5.13 4.90
CA GLY A 373 -1.34 -6.23 4.71
C GLY A 373 -1.92 -7.29 3.79
N PHE A 374 -1.07 -8.06 3.11
CA PHE A 374 -1.49 -8.98 2.05
C PHE A 374 -2.50 -10.00 2.57
N TRP A 375 -2.13 -10.72 3.62
CA TRP A 375 -2.99 -11.73 4.23
C TRP A 375 -4.25 -11.13 4.85
N LYS A 376 -4.17 -9.89 5.37
CA LYS A 376 -5.33 -9.18 5.90
C LYS A 376 -6.34 -8.87 4.80
N PHE A 377 -5.87 -8.37 3.65
CA PHE A 377 -6.71 -8.16 2.47
C PHE A 377 -7.38 -9.47 2.03
N MET A 378 -6.63 -10.58 1.97
CA MET A 378 -7.19 -11.86 1.59
C MET A 378 -8.28 -12.35 2.56
N LYS A 379 -8.01 -12.30 3.88
CA LYS A 379 -9.00 -12.67 4.90
C LYS A 379 -10.28 -11.85 4.81
N TYR A 380 -10.12 -10.54 4.63
CA TYR A 380 -11.24 -9.63 4.43
C TYR A 380 -12.06 -10.04 3.21
N LEU A 381 -11.40 -10.23 2.06
CA LEU A 381 -12.04 -10.56 0.79
C LEU A 381 -12.74 -11.93 0.79
N GLN A 382 -12.16 -12.93 1.46
CA GLN A 382 -12.84 -14.22 1.66
C GLN A 382 -14.17 -14.09 2.42
N ARG A 383 -14.29 -13.07 3.29
CA ARG A 383 -15.53 -12.79 4.03
C ARG A 383 -16.54 -12.00 3.20
N VAL A 384 -16.09 -10.96 2.49
CA VAL A 384 -17.01 -9.99 1.86
C VAL A 384 -17.33 -10.29 0.40
N CYS A 385 -16.40 -10.86 -0.39
CA CYS A 385 -16.67 -11.20 -1.79
C CYS A 385 -17.90 -12.11 -2.01
N PRO A 386 -18.18 -13.14 -1.17
CA PRO A 386 -19.41 -13.93 -1.30
C PRO A 386 -20.69 -13.09 -1.29
N GLN A 387 -20.70 -12.03 -0.48
CA GLN A 387 -21.85 -11.13 -0.37
C GLN A 387 -21.96 -10.24 -1.60
N TRP A 388 -20.84 -9.71 -2.09
CA TRP A 388 -20.80 -8.93 -3.33
C TRP A 388 -21.27 -9.74 -4.54
N ALA A 389 -20.94 -11.04 -4.59
CA ALA A 389 -21.37 -11.96 -5.62
C ALA A 389 -22.87 -12.30 -5.54
N ALA A 390 -23.43 -12.36 -4.32
CA ALA A 390 -24.83 -12.70 -4.08
C ALA A 390 -25.80 -11.53 -4.29
N SER A 391 -25.36 -10.28 -4.12
CA SER A 391 -26.16 -9.10 -4.44
C SER A 391 -26.41 -9.04 -5.95
N GLN A 392 -27.66 -9.31 -6.36
CA GLN A 392 -28.22 -9.07 -7.68
C GLN A 392 -29.46 -8.19 -7.54
#